data_AF-S4RWL3-F1
#
_entry.id   AF-S4RWL3-F1
#
_cell.length_a   1.000
_cell.length_b   1.000
_cell.length_c   1.000
_cell.angle_alpha   90.00
_cell.angle_beta   90.00
_cell.angle_gamma   90.00
#
_symmetry.space_group_name_H-M   'P 1'
#
loop_
_entity.id
_entity.type
_entity.pdbx_description
1 polymer ?
#
loop_
_entity_poly.entity_id
_entity_poly.type
_entity_poly.pdbx_seq_one_letter_code
_entity_poly.pdbx_strand_id
1 'polypeptide(L)'
;PQEVKETRKRHESRLVEIDAGHQQEYESKLAQALQDLRAEHMDQVQLYKNELENNYKTKMENAKMSLQQNSTMSGVVQEELTESRMRIETLNNQLGALQRQVAGAEAKIRDLEETLRRERDSHWRQLADKDRELTEIRQAMTAQINEYEQLLEVKLALDMEISAYRKMLEGEEERLHLSPSPSSRVTVTRSSETVRTSGGAKRKRLDVQESEATSSVSVTQRASASGVIAVDEIDAGGRFVKLINDSQQDQAVGGWTVKRSIHGHADIVYKFTGRTIVKAGDSITIWAGGAGVQHNPPRDLLMKQHSTWGSGDEVRVVVLNANGEEQEVAMRQILRRQGAAGEDDDEDEDVVEANEALFHQQVSRRNSPNSCSIQ
;
A
#
# COMPACT_ATOMS: atom_id res chain seq x y z
N PRO A 1 12.04 80.07 130.19
CA PRO A 1 10.85 79.33 129.65
C PRO A 1 10.33 79.77 128.26
N GLN A 2 10.83 80.86 127.67
CA GLN A 2 10.38 81.37 126.36
C GLN A 2 11.28 80.92 125.19
N GLU A 3 12.60 80.88 125.34
CA GLU A 3 13.54 80.47 124.27
C GLU A 3 13.37 79.01 123.84
N VAL A 4 13.09 78.11 124.78
CA VAL A 4 12.84 76.68 124.51
C VAL A 4 11.56 76.47 123.69
N LYS A 5 10.58 77.39 123.79
CA LYS A 5 9.36 77.33 122.97
C LYS A 5 9.62 77.78 121.54
N GLU A 6 10.53 78.74 121.34
CA GLU A 6 10.85 79.27 120.01
C GLU A 6 11.75 78.33 119.20
N THR A 7 12.74 77.71 119.84
CA THR A 7 13.56 76.66 119.21
C THR A 7 12.74 75.41 118.87
N ARG A 8 11.77 75.04 119.72
CA ARG A 8 10.79 73.99 119.46
C ARG A 8 9.89 74.34 118.26
N LYS A 9 9.37 75.57 118.18
CA LYS A 9 8.51 76.02 117.07
C LYS A 9 9.25 76.06 115.72
N ARG A 10 10.55 76.43 115.73
CA ARG A 10 11.41 76.37 114.53
C ARG A 10 11.73 74.93 114.12
N HIS A 11 11.99 74.03 115.07
CA HIS A 11 12.18 72.61 114.77
C HIS A 11 10.89 71.97 114.26
N GLU A 12 9.74 72.32 114.82
CA GLU A 12 8.42 71.86 114.40
C GLU A 12 8.09 72.36 112.98
N SER A 13 8.36 73.63 112.65
CA SER A 13 8.22 74.16 111.29
C SER A 13 9.15 73.47 110.29
N ARG A 14 10.41 73.22 110.67
CA ARG A 14 11.38 72.52 109.82
C ARG A 14 11.01 71.06 109.62
N LEU A 15 10.48 70.40 110.64
CA LEU A 15 9.93 69.05 110.54
C LEU A 15 8.73 69.01 109.59
N VAL A 16 7.81 69.97 109.69
CA VAL A 16 6.64 70.08 108.79
C VAL A 16 7.07 70.41 107.35
N GLU A 17 8.08 71.25 107.14
CA GLU A 17 8.63 71.54 105.81
C GLU A 17 9.35 70.33 105.20
N ILE A 18 10.09 69.56 106.00
CA ILE A 18 10.73 68.32 105.57
C ILE A 18 9.67 67.24 105.27
N ASP A 19 8.63 67.12 106.10
CA ASP A 19 7.51 66.18 105.85
C ASP A 19 6.71 66.60 104.61
N ALA A 20 6.45 67.89 104.42
CA ALA A 20 5.78 68.41 103.23
C ALA A 20 6.65 68.23 101.96
N GLY A 21 7.97 68.41 102.08
CA GLY A 21 8.93 68.14 101.01
C GLY A 21 8.98 66.66 100.63
N HIS A 22 9.07 65.77 101.62
CA HIS A 22 9.00 64.33 101.39
C HIS A 22 7.65 63.92 100.78
N GLN A 23 6.54 64.47 101.26
CA GLN A 23 5.21 64.21 100.69
C GLN A 23 5.11 64.68 99.24
N GLN A 24 5.62 65.86 98.90
CA GLN A 24 5.66 66.37 97.53
C GLN A 24 6.57 65.52 96.63
N GLU A 25 7.68 64.99 97.14
CA GLU A 25 8.52 64.04 96.41
C GLU A 25 7.82 62.70 96.16
N TYR A 26 7.06 62.18 97.13
CA TYR A 26 6.26 60.96 96.96
C TYR A 26 5.12 61.18 95.97
N GLU A 27 4.42 62.31 96.04
CA GLU A 27 3.37 62.69 95.10
C GLU A 27 3.94 62.87 93.69
N SER A 28 5.11 63.49 93.55
CA SER A 28 5.82 63.65 92.27
C SER A 28 6.25 62.30 91.68
N LYS A 29 6.87 61.42 92.49
CA LYS A 29 7.28 60.07 92.05
C LYS A 29 6.08 59.20 91.66
N LEU A 30 4.96 59.30 92.40
CA LEU A 30 3.73 58.59 92.07
C LEU A 30 3.09 59.14 90.78
N ALA A 31 3.05 60.46 90.61
CA ALA A 31 2.58 61.10 89.40
C ALA A 31 3.43 60.70 88.17
N GLN A 32 4.75 60.63 88.35
CA GLN A 32 5.68 60.20 87.30
C GLN A 32 5.50 58.71 86.97
N ALA A 33 5.41 57.83 87.96
CA ALA A 33 5.14 56.41 87.71
C ALA A 33 3.78 56.17 87.01
N LEU A 34 2.74 56.93 87.36
CA LEU A 34 1.45 56.88 86.67
C LEU A 34 1.52 57.44 85.24
N GLN A 35 2.37 58.44 85.00
CA GLN A 35 2.60 58.99 83.67
C GLN A 35 3.40 58.04 82.79
N ASP A 36 4.43 57.39 83.33
CA ASP A 36 5.22 56.38 82.65
C ASP A 36 4.36 55.16 82.30
N LEU A 37 3.52 54.69 83.22
CA LEU A 37 2.60 53.58 82.97
C LEU A 37 1.55 53.94 81.90
N ARG A 38 1.09 55.20 81.85
CA ARG A 38 0.23 55.68 80.75
C ARG A 38 0.99 55.72 79.43
N ALA A 39 2.23 56.20 79.42
CA ALA A 39 3.05 56.25 78.23
C ALA A 39 3.30 54.84 77.67
N GLU A 40 3.68 53.90 78.53
CA GLU A 40 3.88 52.50 78.17
C GLU A 40 2.60 51.86 77.61
N HIS A 41 1.44 52.10 78.24
CA HIS A 41 0.17 51.64 77.70
C HIS A 41 -0.18 52.27 76.35
N MET A 42 0.10 53.57 76.15
CA MET A 42 -0.13 54.23 74.87
C MET A 42 0.78 53.67 73.77
N ASP A 43 2.06 53.43 74.08
CA ASP A 43 3.03 52.81 73.17
C ASP A 43 2.60 51.38 72.82
N GLN A 44 2.14 50.60 73.80
CA GLN A 44 1.65 49.24 73.58
C GLN A 44 0.40 49.20 72.68
N VAL A 45 -0.54 50.12 72.89
CA VAL A 45 -1.73 50.26 72.03
C VAL A 45 -1.32 50.68 70.62
N GLN A 46 -0.35 51.57 70.49
CA GLN A 46 0.16 52.02 69.19
C GLN A 46 0.89 50.91 68.44
N LEU A 47 1.69 50.10 69.13
CA LEU A 47 2.31 48.89 68.59
C LEU A 47 1.27 47.91 68.08
N TYR A 48 0.28 47.55 68.91
CA TYR A 48 -0.79 46.64 68.48
C TYR A 48 -1.59 47.17 67.30
N LYS A 49 -1.88 48.48 67.27
CA LYS A 49 -2.54 49.12 66.13
C LYS A 49 -1.70 48.97 64.85
N ASN A 50 -0.41 49.29 64.93
CA ASN A 50 0.50 49.20 63.78
C ASN A 50 0.65 47.74 63.29
N GLU A 51 0.80 46.79 64.21
CA GLU A 51 0.86 45.36 63.90
C GLU A 51 -0.42 44.87 63.23
N LEU A 52 -1.58 45.29 63.74
CA LEU A 52 -2.88 44.96 63.18
C LEU A 52 -3.05 45.54 61.77
N GLU A 53 -2.73 46.82 61.58
CA GLU A 53 -2.74 47.48 60.27
C GLU A 53 -1.80 46.78 59.28
N ASN A 54 -0.59 46.43 59.71
CA ASN A 54 0.38 45.72 58.89
C ASN A 54 -0.10 44.30 58.52
N ASN A 55 -0.74 43.60 59.47
CA ASN A 55 -1.34 42.28 59.22
C ASN A 55 -2.48 42.36 58.20
N TYR A 56 -3.39 43.34 58.34
CA TYR A 56 -4.48 43.55 57.39
C TYR A 56 -3.97 43.96 56.01
N LYS A 57 -2.99 44.86 55.95
CA LYS A 57 -2.37 45.28 54.70
C LYS A 57 -1.75 44.08 53.98
N THR A 58 -0.98 43.27 54.70
CA THR A 58 -0.36 42.05 54.16
C THR A 58 -1.41 41.05 53.68
N LYS A 59 -2.48 40.81 54.45
CA LYS A 59 -3.59 39.94 54.04
C LYS A 59 -4.31 40.43 52.80
N MET A 60 -4.57 41.74 52.71
CA MET A 60 -5.23 42.35 51.56
C MET A 60 -4.35 42.28 50.31
N GLU A 61 -3.05 42.52 50.46
CA GLU A 61 -2.07 42.41 49.38
C GLU A 61 -1.93 40.96 48.91
N ASN A 62 -1.84 39.99 49.83
CA ASN A 62 -1.85 38.56 49.49
C ASN A 62 -3.14 38.14 48.78
N ALA A 63 -4.30 38.60 49.23
CA ALA A 63 -5.58 38.32 48.57
C ALA A 63 -5.63 38.92 47.16
N LYS A 64 -5.14 40.15 46.98
CA LYS A 64 -5.05 40.80 45.68
C LYS A 64 -4.09 40.08 44.74
N MET A 65 -2.92 39.69 45.22
CA MET A 65 -1.95 38.89 44.46
C MET A 65 -2.52 37.53 44.06
N SER A 66 -3.23 36.85 44.96
CA SER A 66 -3.89 35.57 44.66
C SER A 66 -5.00 35.72 43.61
N LEU A 67 -5.81 36.79 43.69
CA LEU A 67 -6.82 37.09 42.65
C LEU A 67 -6.18 37.37 41.30
N GLN A 68 -5.10 38.16 41.27
CA GLN A 68 -4.34 38.41 40.03
C GLN A 68 -3.77 37.12 39.45
N GLN A 69 -3.18 36.26 40.29
CA GLN A 69 -2.65 34.97 39.86
C GLN A 69 -3.75 34.02 39.35
N ASN A 70 -4.91 33.98 40.00
CA ASN A 70 -6.05 33.20 39.52
C ASN A 70 -6.59 33.75 38.19
N SER A 71 -6.61 35.07 38.01
CA SER A 71 -7.02 35.70 36.75
C SER A 71 -6.05 35.38 35.61
N THR A 72 -4.74 35.43 35.85
CA THR A 72 -3.74 35.09 34.82
C THR A 72 -3.80 33.60 34.48
N MET A 73 -3.90 32.73 35.48
CA MET A 73 -4.06 31.29 35.29
C MET A 73 -5.33 30.97 34.48
N SER A 74 -6.45 31.63 34.80
CA SER A 74 -7.68 31.49 34.02
C SER A 74 -7.52 31.97 32.59
N GLY A 75 -6.72 33.03 32.35
CA GLY A 75 -6.41 33.50 31.00
C GLY A 75 -5.65 32.45 30.20
N VAL A 76 -4.60 31.85 30.78
CA VAL A 76 -3.80 30.78 30.15
C VAL A 76 -4.66 29.57 29.82
N VAL A 77 -5.50 29.10 30.75
CA VAL A 77 -6.39 27.95 30.51
C VAL A 77 -7.41 28.24 29.40
N GLN A 78 -7.93 29.46 29.31
CA GLN A 78 -8.83 29.85 28.22
C GLN A 78 -8.10 29.88 26.88
N GLU A 79 -6.87 30.39 26.84
CA GLU A 79 -6.03 30.40 25.64
C GLU A 79 -5.73 28.99 25.14
N GLU A 80 -5.27 28.10 26.03
CA GLU A 80 -5.01 26.68 25.71
C GLU A 80 -6.29 25.97 25.20
N LEU A 81 -7.45 26.27 25.80
CA LEU A 81 -8.73 25.74 25.34
C LEU A 81 -9.08 26.23 23.94
N THR A 82 -8.85 27.51 23.63
CA THR A 82 -9.09 28.06 22.29
C THR A 82 -8.15 27.47 21.25
N GLU A 83 -6.88 27.29 21.58
CA GLU A 83 -5.90 26.65 20.70
C GLU A 83 -6.26 25.19 20.42
N SER A 84 -6.64 24.44 21.46
CA SER A 84 -7.11 23.06 21.32
C SER A 84 -8.35 22.98 20.42
N ARG A 85 -9.31 23.90 20.56
CA ARG A 85 -10.49 23.97 19.68
C ARG A 85 -10.11 24.25 18.23
N MET A 86 -9.22 25.21 17.97
CA MET A 86 -8.73 25.50 16.63
C MET A 86 -8.00 24.29 16.02
N ARG A 87 -7.23 23.56 16.83
CA ARG A 87 -6.57 22.33 16.40
C ARG A 87 -7.57 21.23 16.05
N ILE A 88 -8.64 21.07 16.83
CA ILE A 88 -9.71 20.11 16.51
C ILE A 88 -10.40 20.50 15.20
N GLU A 89 -10.70 21.78 14.98
CA GLU A 89 -11.34 22.26 13.76
C GLU A 89 -10.45 22.04 12.52
N THR A 90 -9.14 22.34 12.62
CA THR A 90 -8.20 22.09 11.52
C THR A 90 -8.07 20.60 11.20
N LEU A 91 -7.99 19.74 12.22
CA LEU A 91 -7.97 18.28 12.03
C LEU A 91 -9.29 17.77 11.41
N ASN A 92 -10.44 18.28 11.84
CA ASN A 92 -11.73 17.94 11.23
C ASN A 92 -11.82 18.36 9.76
N ASN A 93 -11.29 19.54 9.42
CA ASN A 93 -11.23 20.00 8.02
C ASN A 93 -10.30 19.11 7.17
N GLN A 94 -9.16 18.69 7.72
CA GLN A 94 -8.26 17.75 7.06
C GLN A 94 -8.91 16.37 6.88
N LEU A 95 -9.59 15.86 7.91
CA LEU A 95 -10.35 14.62 7.84
C LEU A 95 -11.41 14.69 6.74
N GLY A 96 -12.20 15.77 6.69
CA GLY A 96 -13.22 15.97 5.66
C GLY A 96 -12.65 16.18 4.25
N ALA A 97 -11.43 16.68 4.11
CA ALA A 97 -10.73 16.75 2.83
C ALA A 97 -10.26 15.37 2.36
N LEU A 98 -9.65 14.58 3.26
CA LEU A 98 -9.22 13.21 2.98
C LEU A 98 -10.40 12.30 2.65
N GLN A 99 -11.51 12.40 3.39
CA GLN A 99 -12.74 11.64 3.10
C GLN A 99 -13.28 11.94 1.69
N ARG A 100 -13.27 13.21 1.26
CA ARG A 100 -13.66 13.59 -0.11
C ARG A 100 -12.70 13.04 -1.15
N GLN A 101 -11.39 13.02 -0.86
CA GLN A 101 -10.39 12.45 -1.76
C GLN A 101 -10.59 10.93 -1.92
N VAL A 102 -10.85 10.21 -0.82
CA VAL A 102 -11.15 8.77 -0.84
C VAL A 102 -12.41 8.50 -1.66
N ALA A 103 -13.51 9.21 -1.39
CA ALA A 103 -14.74 9.06 -2.15
C ALA A 103 -14.55 9.35 -3.66
N GLY A 104 -13.73 10.34 -3.99
CA GLY A 104 -13.38 10.65 -5.38
C GLY A 104 -12.52 9.58 -6.05
N ALA A 105 -11.56 8.99 -5.33
CA ALA A 105 -10.74 7.89 -5.82
C ALA A 105 -11.57 6.62 -6.05
N GLU A 106 -12.45 6.27 -5.11
CA GLU A 106 -13.37 5.14 -5.23
C GLU A 106 -14.33 5.30 -6.42
N ALA A 107 -14.87 6.50 -6.65
CA ALA A 107 -15.71 6.77 -7.82
C ALA A 107 -14.94 6.55 -9.12
N LYS A 108 -13.69 7.02 -9.19
CA LYS A 108 -12.82 6.82 -10.35
C LYS A 108 -12.48 5.35 -10.58
N ILE A 109 -12.26 4.58 -9.51
CA ILE A 109 -12.05 3.13 -9.62
C ILE A 109 -13.29 2.46 -10.23
N ARG A 110 -14.49 2.75 -9.70
CA ARG A 110 -15.74 2.20 -10.24
C ARG A 110 -15.95 2.55 -11.71
N ASP A 111 -15.68 3.78 -12.11
CA ASP A 111 -15.79 4.21 -13.51
C ASP A 111 -14.79 3.44 -14.41
N LEU A 112 -13.54 3.27 -13.96
CA LEU A 112 -12.51 2.54 -14.70
C LEU A 112 -12.87 1.04 -14.83
N GLU A 113 -13.32 0.41 -13.76
CA GLU A 113 -13.77 -0.98 -13.76
C GLU A 113 -14.92 -1.20 -14.75
N GLU A 114 -15.89 -0.29 -14.74
CA GLU A 114 -17.03 -0.34 -15.65
C GLU A 114 -16.62 -0.09 -17.12
N THR A 115 -15.67 0.81 -17.38
CA THR A 115 -15.11 0.97 -18.74
C THR A 115 -14.39 -0.29 -19.20
N LEU A 116 -13.60 -0.93 -18.34
CA LEU A 116 -12.88 -2.17 -18.66
C LEU A 116 -13.86 -3.32 -18.93
N ARG A 117 -14.94 -3.43 -18.15
CA ARG A 117 -16.02 -4.41 -18.38
C ARG A 117 -16.63 -4.22 -19.77
N ARG A 118 -16.97 -2.98 -20.15
CA ARG A 118 -17.52 -2.67 -21.48
C ARG A 118 -16.56 -2.99 -22.61
N GLU A 119 -15.28 -2.67 -22.45
CA GLU A 119 -14.24 -3.00 -23.45
C GLU A 119 -14.10 -4.51 -23.62
N ARG A 120 -14.06 -5.26 -22.51
CA ARG A 120 -14.01 -6.72 -22.52
C ARG A 120 -15.21 -7.31 -23.24
N ASP A 121 -16.43 -6.85 -22.93
CA ASP A 121 -17.65 -7.30 -23.58
C ASP A 121 -17.66 -6.98 -25.08
N SER A 122 -17.14 -5.80 -25.46
CA SER A 122 -16.99 -5.42 -26.87
C SER A 122 -16.04 -6.36 -27.60
N HIS A 123 -14.88 -6.66 -27.02
CA HIS A 123 -13.91 -7.60 -27.59
C HIS A 123 -14.46 -9.02 -27.67
N TRP A 124 -15.18 -9.48 -26.66
CA TRP A 124 -15.86 -10.78 -26.69
C TRP A 124 -16.87 -10.89 -27.83
N ARG A 125 -17.70 -9.86 -28.03
CA ARG A 125 -18.64 -9.82 -29.16
C ARG A 125 -17.91 -9.86 -30.50
N GLN A 126 -16.85 -9.06 -30.67
CA GLN A 126 -16.04 -9.08 -31.90
C GLN A 126 -15.40 -10.44 -32.16
N LEU A 127 -14.90 -11.11 -31.12
CA LEU A 127 -14.31 -12.43 -31.25
C LEU A 127 -15.38 -13.47 -31.65
N ALA A 128 -16.55 -13.43 -31.01
CA ALA A 128 -17.67 -14.31 -31.35
C ALA A 128 -18.14 -14.12 -32.80
N ASP A 129 -18.21 -12.88 -33.29
CA ASP A 129 -18.55 -12.58 -34.68
C ASP A 129 -17.48 -13.15 -35.64
N LYS A 130 -16.19 -13.01 -35.31
CA LYS A 130 -15.09 -13.56 -36.10
C LYS A 130 -15.10 -15.09 -36.11
N ASP A 131 -15.34 -15.73 -34.98
CA ASP A 131 -15.47 -17.18 -34.89
C ASP A 131 -16.64 -17.67 -35.72
N ARG A 132 -17.77 -16.95 -35.71
CA ARG A 132 -18.91 -17.24 -36.58
C ARG A 132 -18.53 -17.14 -38.06
N GLU A 133 -17.90 -16.04 -38.49
CA GLU A 133 -17.42 -15.88 -39.88
C GLU A 133 -16.48 -17.03 -40.29
N LEU A 134 -15.56 -17.44 -39.41
CA LEU A 134 -14.66 -18.55 -39.66
C LEU A 134 -15.41 -19.88 -39.82
N THR A 135 -16.41 -20.14 -38.98
CA THR A 135 -17.24 -21.35 -39.10
C THR A 135 -18.03 -21.37 -40.42
N GLU A 136 -18.60 -20.23 -40.83
CA GLU A 136 -19.34 -20.10 -42.09
C GLU A 136 -18.42 -20.36 -43.29
N ILE A 137 -17.22 -19.78 -43.31
CA ILE A 137 -16.23 -20.01 -44.38
C ILE A 137 -15.79 -21.47 -44.43
N ARG A 138 -15.53 -22.11 -43.27
CA ARG A 138 -15.16 -23.53 -43.22
C ARG A 138 -16.27 -24.44 -43.77
N GLN A 139 -17.52 -24.14 -43.43
CA GLN A 139 -18.69 -24.87 -43.95
C GLN A 139 -18.80 -24.70 -45.47
N ALA A 140 -18.68 -23.47 -45.98
CA ALA A 140 -18.70 -23.20 -47.42
C ALA A 140 -17.57 -23.93 -48.16
N MET A 141 -16.34 -23.92 -47.61
CA MET A 141 -15.21 -24.65 -48.18
C MET A 141 -15.48 -26.16 -48.25
N THR A 142 -16.05 -26.73 -47.18
CA THR A 142 -16.38 -28.16 -47.12
C THR A 142 -17.46 -28.52 -48.14
N ALA A 143 -18.49 -27.67 -48.28
CA ALA A 143 -19.52 -27.84 -49.29
C ALA A 143 -18.93 -27.82 -50.71
N GLN A 144 -18.02 -26.89 -50.99
CA GLN A 144 -17.36 -26.79 -52.29
C GLN A 144 -16.50 -28.02 -52.61
N ILE A 145 -15.79 -28.57 -51.62
CA ILE A 145 -15.04 -29.83 -51.78
C ILE A 145 -15.98 -30.98 -52.16
N ASN A 146 -17.11 -31.11 -51.46
CA ASN A 146 -18.10 -32.14 -51.76
C ASN A 146 -18.70 -32.00 -53.17
N GLU A 147 -18.99 -30.77 -53.60
CA GLU A 147 -19.45 -30.49 -54.97
C GLU A 147 -18.39 -30.87 -56.03
N TYR A 148 -17.12 -30.57 -55.77
CA TYR A 148 -16.02 -30.97 -56.66
C TYR A 148 -15.85 -32.48 -56.74
N GLU A 149 -15.98 -33.19 -55.61
CA GLU A 149 -15.92 -34.67 -55.59
C GLU A 149 -17.07 -35.29 -56.39
N GLN A 150 -18.30 -34.79 -56.24
CA GLN A 150 -19.45 -35.24 -57.04
C GLN A 150 -19.24 -34.97 -58.53
N LEU A 151 -18.73 -33.79 -58.90
CA LEU A 151 -18.44 -33.45 -60.29
C LEU A 151 -17.34 -34.36 -60.86
N LEU A 152 -16.32 -34.67 -60.06
CA LEU A 152 -15.26 -35.60 -60.45
C LEU A 152 -15.80 -37.01 -60.69
N GLU A 153 -16.72 -37.49 -59.84
CA GLU A 153 -17.39 -38.78 -60.01
C GLU A 153 -18.15 -38.85 -61.34
N VAL A 154 -18.96 -37.83 -61.65
CA VAL A 154 -19.68 -37.74 -62.94
C VAL A 154 -18.70 -37.72 -64.11
N LYS A 155 -17.59 -36.99 -64.00
CA LYS A 155 -16.56 -36.94 -65.04
C LYS A 155 -15.93 -38.31 -65.27
N LEU A 156 -15.63 -39.04 -64.21
CA LEU A 156 -15.08 -40.40 -64.31
C LEU A 156 -16.07 -41.36 -64.97
N ALA A 157 -17.37 -41.27 -64.66
CA ALA A 157 -18.41 -42.03 -65.33
C ALA A 157 -18.47 -41.74 -66.84
N LEU A 158 -18.45 -40.45 -67.22
CA LEU A 158 -18.43 -40.04 -68.63
C LEU A 158 -17.16 -40.52 -69.37
N ASP A 159 -15.99 -40.47 -68.73
CA ASP A 159 -14.76 -41.01 -69.31
C ASP A 159 -14.86 -42.52 -69.57
N MET A 160 -15.48 -43.24 -68.63
CA MET A 160 -15.75 -44.67 -68.78
C MET A 160 -16.68 -44.93 -69.96
N GLU A 161 -17.78 -44.18 -70.09
CA GLU A 161 -18.71 -44.26 -71.23
C GLU A 161 -18.00 -43.97 -72.56
N ILE A 162 -17.23 -42.89 -72.65
CA ILE A 162 -16.45 -42.53 -73.85
C ILE A 162 -15.47 -43.65 -74.21
N SER A 163 -14.80 -44.24 -73.21
CA SER A 163 -13.86 -45.34 -73.46
C SER A 163 -14.58 -46.60 -73.98
N ALA A 164 -15.79 -46.87 -73.49
CA ALA A 164 -16.61 -47.98 -73.96
C ALA A 164 -17.09 -47.74 -75.39
N TYR A 165 -17.55 -46.53 -75.71
CA TYR A 165 -17.91 -46.14 -77.09
C TYR A 165 -16.72 -46.30 -78.04
N ARG A 166 -15.52 -45.83 -77.67
CA ARG A 166 -14.31 -46.00 -78.50
C ARG A 166 -14.00 -47.46 -78.80
N LYS A 167 -14.01 -48.34 -77.78
CA LYS A 167 -13.76 -49.78 -77.96
C LYS A 167 -14.79 -50.46 -78.87
N MET A 168 -16.05 -50.06 -78.78
CA MET A 168 -17.11 -50.61 -79.63
C MET A 168 -16.92 -50.19 -81.09
N LEU A 169 -16.56 -48.92 -81.34
CA LEU A 169 -16.22 -48.45 -82.68
C LEU A 169 -14.98 -49.16 -83.24
N GLU A 170 -13.91 -49.29 -82.44
CA GLU A 170 -12.70 -50.03 -82.83
C GLU A 170 -13.03 -51.47 -83.26
N GLY A 171 -13.90 -52.17 -82.50
CA GLY A 171 -14.35 -53.52 -82.86
C GLY A 171 -15.21 -53.58 -84.13
N GLU A 172 -16.04 -52.57 -84.39
CA GLU A 172 -16.80 -52.47 -85.65
C GLU A 172 -15.89 -52.14 -86.85
N GLU A 173 -14.90 -51.26 -86.68
CA GLU A 173 -13.91 -50.91 -87.71
C GLU A 173 -13.09 -52.14 -88.12
N GLU A 174 -12.70 -53.00 -87.16
CA GLU A 174 -12.05 -54.27 -87.41
C GLU A 174 -12.94 -55.25 -88.22
N ARG A 175 -14.22 -55.39 -87.86
CA ARG A 175 -15.19 -56.26 -88.56
C ARG A 175 -15.48 -55.82 -90.00
N LEU A 176 -15.55 -54.50 -90.21
CA LEU A 176 -15.84 -53.92 -91.53
C LEU A 176 -14.60 -53.79 -92.42
N HIS A 177 -13.41 -54.24 -91.95
CA HIS A 177 -12.12 -54.04 -92.62
C HIS A 177 -11.88 -52.59 -93.03
N LEU A 178 -12.43 -51.65 -92.25
CA LEU A 178 -12.15 -50.23 -92.36
C LEU A 178 -10.78 -50.00 -91.72
N SER A 179 -9.73 -50.50 -92.40
CA SER A 179 -8.35 -50.27 -92.02
C SER A 179 -8.15 -48.76 -91.86
N PRO A 180 -7.81 -48.25 -90.67
CA PRO A 180 -7.36 -46.90 -90.56
C PRO A 180 -6.00 -46.85 -91.26
N SER A 181 -5.96 -46.25 -92.45
CA SER A 181 -4.72 -45.71 -93.00
C SER A 181 -4.00 -44.93 -91.89
N PRO A 182 -2.68 -45.10 -91.68
CA PRO A 182 -1.98 -44.48 -90.55
C PRO A 182 -1.91 -42.96 -90.77
N SER A 183 -2.96 -42.25 -90.34
CA SER A 183 -2.98 -40.80 -90.35
C SER A 183 -2.21 -40.31 -89.13
N SER A 184 -0.99 -39.86 -89.42
CA SER A 184 -0.11 -39.02 -88.61
C SER A 184 -0.55 -38.79 -87.15
N ARG A 185 0.17 -39.40 -86.22
CA ARG A 185 0.36 -38.81 -84.89
C ARG A 185 0.90 -37.39 -85.08
N VAL A 186 0.03 -36.40 -85.05
CA VAL A 186 0.42 -35.02 -84.75
C VAL A 186 0.80 -35.02 -83.27
N THR A 187 2.09 -34.97 -83.01
CA THR A 187 2.65 -34.60 -81.72
C THR A 187 2.19 -33.18 -81.40
N VAL A 188 1.07 -33.04 -80.68
CA VAL A 188 0.78 -31.81 -79.96
C VAL A 188 1.62 -31.86 -78.68
N THR A 189 2.73 -31.15 -78.72
CA THR A 189 3.57 -30.81 -77.58
C THR A 189 2.70 -30.11 -76.54
N ARG A 190 2.24 -30.83 -75.52
CA ARG A 190 1.76 -30.22 -74.29
C ARG A 190 2.90 -30.29 -73.29
N SER A 191 3.53 -29.15 -73.09
CA SER A 191 4.47 -28.85 -72.02
C SER A 191 3.83 -29.20 -70.67
N SER A 192 4.09 -30.41 -70.18
CA SER A 192 4.00 -30.69 -68.76
C SER A 192 5.27 -30.13 -68.13
N GLU A 193 5.16 -28.93 -67.57
CA GLU A 193 6.16 -28.39 -66.65
C GLU A 193 6.35 -29.38 -65.50
N THR A 194 7.50 -30.05 -65.53
CA THR A 194 8.02 -30.78 -64.39
C THR A 194 8.44 -29.75 -63.35
N VAL A 195 7.50 -29.28 -62.53
CA VAL A 195 7.85 -28.53 -61.31
C VAL A 195 8.48 -29.52 -60.35
N ARG A 196 9.81 -29.50 -60.35
CA ARG A 196 10.66 -30.05 -59.31
C ARG A 196 10.40 -29.24 -58.05
N THR A 197 9.62 -29.76 -57.10
CA THR A 197 9.68 -29.29 -55.72
C THR A 197 10.72 -30.14 -54.98
N SER A 198 11.93 -29.61 -54.90
CA SER A 198 12.88 -29.93 -53.83
C SER A 198 12.24 -29.57 -52.48
N GLY A 199 12.15 -30.52 -51.56
CA GLY A 199 11.68 -30.23 -50.21
C GLY A 199 11.35 -31.49 -49.43
N GLY A 200 12.37 -32.16 -48.91
CA GLY A 200 12.20 -33.10 -47.82
C GLY A 200 11.68 -32.36 -46.59
N ALA A 201 10.37 -32.38 -46.40
CA ALA A 201 9.71 -32.01 -45.16
C ALA A 201 8.93 -33.21 -44.63
N LYS A 202 9.15 -33.47 -43.36
CA LYS A 202 8.73 -34.65 -42.59
C LYS A 202 7.22 -34.87 -42.71
N ARG A 203 6.81 -36.08 -43.09
CA ARG A 203 5.42 -36.54 -42.93
C ARG A 203 5.12 -36.56 -41.42
N LYS A 204 4.43 -35.55 -40.93
CA LYS A 204 3.79 -35.60 -39.61
C LYS A 204 2.50 -36.40 -39.80
N ARG A 205 2.52 -37.61 -39.24
CA ARG A 205 1.36 -38.50 -39.05
C ARG A 205 0.22 -37.65 -38.47
N LEU A 206 -0.93 -37.64 -39.14
CA LEU A 206 -2.19 -37.22 -38.52
C LEU A 206 -2.47 -38.23 -37.42
N ASP A 207 -2.29 -37.77 -36.19
CA ASP A 207 -2.65 -38.51 -35.00
C ASP A 207 -4.17 -38.41 -34.85
N VAL A 208 -4.81 -39.56 -34.78
CA VAL A 208 -6.20 -39.68 -34.36
C VAL A 208 -6.19 -39.23 -32.91
N GLN A 209 -6.74 -38.04 -32.63
CA GLN A 209 -6.87 -37.57 -31.27
C GLN A 209 -7.99 -38.36 -30.60
N GLU A 210 -7.61 -39.53 -30.11
CA GLU A 210 -8.22 -40.20 -28.99
C GLU A 210 -8.27 -39.17 -27.85
N SER A 211 -9.46 -39.03 -27.28
CA SER A 211 -9.77 -38.16 -26.15
C SER A 211 -8.96 -38.58 -24.93
N GLU A 212 -7.73 -38.07 -24.83
CA GLU A 212 -6.96 -38.03 -23.60
C GLU A 212 -7.29 -36.74 -22.86
N ALA A 213 -7.74 -36.89 -21.60
CA ALA A 213 -8.01 -35.79 -20.68
C ALA A 213 -6.73 -34.95 -20.50
N THR A 214 -6.61 -33.85 -21.26
CA THR A 214 -5.57 -32.86 -21.04
C THR A 214 -5.89 -32.15 -19.72
N SER A 215 -5.09 -32.38 -18.69
CA SER A 215 -5.11 -31.56 -17.49
C SER A 215 -4.92 -30.10 -17.92
N SER A 216 -5.98 -29.30 -17.78
CA SER A 216 -5.94 -27.88 -18.11
C SER A 216 -5.08 -27.20 -17.05
N VAL A 217 -3.82 -26.91 -17.36
CA VAL A 217 -2.95 -26.12 -16.49
C VAL A 217 -3.30 -24.65 -16.70
N SER A 218 -3.92 -24.02 -15.70
CA SER A 218 -4.16 -22.58 -15.71
C SER A 218 -2.99 -21.85 -15.05
N VAL A 219 -2.53 -20.77 -15.69
CA VAL A 219 -1.42 -19.95 -15.19
C VAL A 219 -1.92 -18.52 -15.04
N THR A 220 -1.98 -18.03 -13.80
CA THR A 220 -2.29 -16.63 -13.51
C THR A 220 -1.02 -15.87 -13.16
N GLN A 221 -0.91 -14.62 -13.62
CA GLN A 221 0.24 -13.75 -13.37
C GLN A 221 -0.22 -12.39 -12.88
N ARG A 222 0.48 -11.83 -11.89
CA ARG A 222 0.27 -10.48 -11.35
C ARG A 222 1.60 -9.75 -11.30
N ALA A 223 1.65 -8.51 -11.79
CA ALA A 223 2.85 -7.68 -11.72
C ALA A 223 2.48 -6.26 -11.28
N SER A 224 3.39 -5.59 -10.59
CA SER A 224 3.30 -4.16 -10.28
C SER A 224 4.68 -3.53 -10.18
N ALA A 225 4.77 -2.23 -10.44
CA ALA A 225 5.97 -1.43 -10.28
C ALA A 225 5.57 -0.04 -9.76
N SER A 226 6.29 0.45 -8.75
CA SER A 226 6.14 1.79 -8.18
C SER A 226 7.12 2.79 -8.81
N GLY A 227 8.18 2.29 -9.45
CA GLY A 227 9.21 3.10 -10.12
C GLY A 227 9.48 2.66 -11.54
N VAL A 228 10.64 3.08 -12.07
CA VAL A 228 11.06 2.82 -13.47
C VAL A 228 11.54 1.40 -13.73
N ILE A 229 11.83 0.64 -12.67
CA ILE A 229 12.27 -0.75 -12.76
C ILE A 229 11.06 -1.67 -12.59
N ALA A 230 10.92 -2.65 -13.49
CA ALA A 230 9.90 -3.69 -13.40
C ALA A 230 10.52 -5.09 -13.52
N VAL A 231 9.80 -6.11 -13.04
CA VAL A 231 10.16 -7.53 -13.22
C VAL A 231 9.60 -8.02 -14.57
N ASP A 232 10.47 -8.03 -15.58
CA ASP A 232 10.13 -8.32 -16.97
C ASP A 232 9.85 -9.80 -17.21
N GLU A 233 10.69 -10.70 -16.66
CA GLU A 233 10.54 -12.14 -16.85
C GLU A 233 11.03 -12.92 -15.64
N ILE A 234 10.35 -14.03 -15.34
CA ILE A 234 10.76 -15.01 -14.33
C ILE A 234 10.77 -16.37 -15.00
N ASP A 235 11.90 -17.06 -14.96
CA ASP A 235 11.99 -18.41 -15.49
C ASP A 235 11.29 -19.42 -14.57
N ALA A 236 10.41 -20.23 -15.15
CA ALA A 236 9.65 -21.28 -14.48
C ALA A 236 10.54 -22.28 -13.72
N GLY A 237 11.67 -22.65 -14.33
CA GLY A 237 12.65 -23.59 -13.78
C GLY A 237 13.67 -22.94 -12.84
N GLY A 238 13.52 -21.63 -12.57
CA GLY A 238 14.41 -20.89 -11.68
C GLY A 238 15.80 -20.62 -12.24
N ARG A 239 15.96 -20.57 -13.56
CA ARG A 239 17.26 -20.27 -14.16
C ARG A 239 17.64 -18.80 -14.03
N PHE A 240 16.68 -17.88 -14.10
CA PHE A 240 16.93 -16.45 -14.01
C PHE A 240 15.71 -15.63 -13.56
N VAL A 241 16.00 -14.39 -13.17
CA VAL A 241 15.04 -13.28 -13.02
C VAL A 241 15.54 -12.12 -13.86
N LYS A 242 14.68 -11.54 -14.69
CA LYS A 242 15.01 -10.42 -15.57
C LYS A 242 14.26 -9.17 -15.14
N LEU A 243 14.99 -8.06 -15.01
CA LEU A 243 14.45 -6.74 -14.72
C LEU A 243 14.62 -5.84 -15.94
N ILE A 244 13.70 -4.91 -16.14
CA ILE A 244 13.75 -3.90 -17.20
C ILE A 244 13.64 -2.50 -16.62
N ASN A 245 14.37 -1.55 -17.20
CA ASN A 245 14.15 -0.13 -17.00
C ASN A 245 13.34 0.43 -18.18
N ASP A 246 12.03 0.61 -17.99
CA ASP A 246 11.13 1.08 -19.06
C ASP A 246 11.03 2.62 -19.12
N SER A 247 12.04 3.32 -18.60
CA SER A 247 12.10 4.77 -18.62
C SER A 247 13.15 5.31 -19.58
N GLN A 248 13.10 6.63 -19.76
CA GLN A 248 14.08 7.38 -20.55
C GLN A 248 15.28 7.87 -19.73
N GLN A 249 15.41 7.44 -18.48
CA GLN A 249 16.51 7.83 -17.60
C GLN A 249 17.23 6.60 -17.03
N ASP A 250 18.54 6.72 -16.88
CA ASP A 250 19.34 5.66 -16.27
C ASP A 250 18.99 5.53 -14.78
N GLN A 251 18.79 4.30 -14.31
CA GLN A 251 18.45 4.01 -12.93
C GLN A 251 19.62 3.32 -12.22
N ALA A 252 20.13 3.97 -11.17
CA ALA A 252 21.06 3.33 -10.26
C ALA A 252 20.30 2.32 -9.37
N VAL A 253 20.69 1.05 -9.44
CA VAL A 253 20.12 -0.05 -8.64
C VAL A 253 21.14 -0.59 -7.63
N GLY A 254 22.21 0.15 -7.38
CA GLY A 254 23.24 -0.24 -6.42
C GLY A 254 22.68 -0.41 -5.02
N GLY A 255 22.98 -1.55 -4.39
CA GLY A 255 22.49 -1.89 -3.05
C GLY A 255 21.04 -2.37 -3.00
N TRP A 256 20.31 -2.36 -4.11
CA TRP A 256 18.96 -2.91 -4.20
C TRP A 256 19.00 -4.43 -4.04
N THR A 257 17.86 -5.02 -3.72
CA THR A 257 17.73 -6.45 -3.46
C THR A 257 16.61 -7.06 -4.28
N VAL A 258 16.86 -8.19 -4.91
CA VAL A 258 15.85 -9.04 -5.57
C VAL A 258 15.63 -10.25 -4.70
N LYS A 259 14.39 -10.42 -4.25
CA LYS A 259 13.96 -11.51 -3.38
C LYS A 259 12.96 -12.38 -4.14
N ARG A 260 13.22 -13.68 -4.21
CA ARG A 260 12.28 -14.67 -4.75
C ARG A 260 11.78 -15.57 -3.63
N SER A 261 10.47 -15.61 -3.49
CA SER A 261 9.73 -16.44 -2.54
C SER A 261 8.97 -17.52 -3.30
N ILE A 262 9.05 -18.75 -2.80
CA ILE A 262 8.32 -19.91 -3.33
C ILE A 262 7.59 -20.53 -2.14
N HIS A 263 6.32 -20.87 -2.32
CA HIS A 263 5.52 -21.46 -1.25
C HIS A 263 6.23 -22.69 -0.64
N GLY A 264 6.38 -22.71 0.69
CA GLY A 264 7.01 -23.82 1.41
C GLY A 264 8.55 -23.87 1.36
N HIS A 265 9.21 -22.90 0.73
CA HIS A 265 10.68 -22.86 0.65
C HIS A 265 11.25 -21.55 1.22
N ALA A 266 12.52 -21.59 1.63
CA ALA A 266 13.25 -20.41 2.06
C ALA A 266 13.45 -19.43 0.90
N ASP A 267 13.39 -18.13 1.22
CA ASP A 267 13.57 -17.08 0.23
C ASP A 267 15.00 -17.07 -0.33
N ILE A 268 15.12 -16.85 -1.63
CA ILE A 268 16.40 -16.69 -2.32
C ILE A 268 16.59 -15.21 -2.65
N VAL A 269 17.73 -14.67 -2.24
CA VAL A 269 17.98 -13.23 -2.23
C VAL A 269 19.25 -12.90 -3.01
N TYR A 270 19.16 -11.96 -3.94
CA TYR A 270 20.28 -11.38 -4.66
C TYR A 270 20.41 -9.90 -4.35
N LYS A 271 21.61 -9.43 -3.96
CA LYS A 271 21.88 -8.02 -3.70
C LYS A 271 22.79 -7.43 -4.77
N PHE A 272 22.37 -6.33 -5.36
CA PHE A 272 23.18 -5.60 -6.33
C PHE A 272 24.40 -4.96 -5.69
N THR A 273 25.50 -4.91 -6.45
CA THR A 273 26.72 -4.21 -6.01
C THR A 273 26.51 -2.69 -6.11
N GLY A 274 27.19 -1.90 -5.27
CA GLY A 274 26.92 -0.46 -5.12
C GLY A 274 27.15 0.43 -6.36
N ARG A 275 27.61 -0.12 -7.49
CA ARG A 275 27.85 0.62 -8.76
C ARG A 275 26.96 0.16 -9.92
N THR A 276 25.94 -0.67 -9.70
CA THR A 276 25.08 -1.16 -10.78
C THR A 276 24.10 -0.09 -11.26
N ILE A 277 24.08 0.15 -12.57
CA ILE A 277 23.15 1.06 -13.25
C ILE A 277 22.46 0.29 -14.38
N VAL A 278 21.14 0.39 -14.46
CA VAL A 278 20.34 -0.12 -15.59
C VAL A 278 20.01 1.07 -16.48
N LYS A 279 20.53 1.07 -17.70
CA LYS A 279 20.32 2.18 -18.64
C LYS A 279 18.85 2.31 -19.05
N ALA A 280 18.47 3.49 -19.50
CA ALA A 280 17.17 3.74 -20.10
C ALA A 280 16.85 2.73 -21.22
N GLY A 281 15.69 2.06 -21.14
CA GLY A 281 15.24 1.05 -22.11
C GLY A 281 16.01 -0.28 -22.11
N ASP A 282 17.01 -0.45 -21.24
CA ASP A 282 17.82 -1.67 -21.15
C ASP A 282 17.28 -2.62 -20.05
N SER A 283 17.64 -3.90 -20.18
CA SER A 283 17.33 -4.94 -19.19
C SER A 283 18.57 -5.50 -18.50
N ILE A 284 18.38 -6.04 -17.31
CA ILE A 284 19.39 -6.75 -16.53
C ILE A 284 18.85 -8.11 -16.08
N THR A 285 19.63 -9.16 -16.31
CA THR A 285 19.25 -10.54 -15.99
C THR A 285 20.13 -11.07 -14.88
N ILE A 286 19.51 -11.65 -13.85
CA ILE A 286 20.21 -12.30 -12.74
C ILE A 286 20.05 -13.80 -12.89
N TRP A 287 21.11 -14.45 -13.35
CA TRP A 287 21.21 -15.88 -13.57
C TRP A 287 21.58 -16.61 -12.28
N ALA A 288 20.97 -17.77 -12.07
CA ALA A 288 21.42 -18.69 -11.04
C ALA A 288 22.75 -19.35 -11.44
N GLY A 289 23.56 -19.75 -10.46
CA GLY A 289 24.88 -20.35 -10.69
C GLY A 289 24.85 -21.63 -11.53
N GLY A 290 23.74 -22.38 -11.49
CA GLY A 290 23.55 -23.61 -12.26
C GLY A 290 22.99 -23.40 -13.68
N ALA A 291 22.71 -22.16 -14.10
CA ALA A 291 22.17 -21.87 -15.43
C ALA A 291 23.18 -22.06 -16.57
N GLY A 292 24.48 -22.22 -16.26
CA GLY A 292 25.53 -22.40 -17.27
C GLY A 292 25.89 -21.13 -18.05
N VAL A 293 25.48 -19.96 -17.58
CA VAL A 293 25.74 -18.66 -18.21
C VAL A 293 26.95 -17.98 -17.57
N GLN A 294 27.79 -17.34 -18.40
CA GLN A 294 28.95 -16.57 -17.94
C GLN A 294 28.52 -15.22 -17.36
N HIS A 295 29.16 -14.80 -16.26
CA HIS A 295 28.93 -13.48 -15.68
C HIS A 295 29.45 -12.37 -16.61
N ASN A 296 28.55 -11.48 -17.05
CA ASN A 296 28.83 -10.38 -17.98
C ASN A 296 28.09 -9.09 -17.57
N PRO A 297 28.54 -8.40 -16.50
CA PRO A 297 27.90 -7.17 -16.03
C PRO A 297 28.06 -6.01 -17.05
N PRO A 298 27.10 -5.07 -17.10
CA PRO A 298 25.94 -4.96 -16.23
C PRO A 298 24.75 -5.82 -16.67
N ARG A 299 24.73 -6.39 -17.89
CA ARG A 299 23.54 -7.05 -18.45
C ARG A 299 23.26 -8.43 -17.84
N ASP A 300 24.29 -9.25 -17.62
CA ASP A 300 24.14 -10.60 -17.11
C ASP A 300 24.89 -10.77 -15.78
N LEU A 301 24.13 -10.78 -14.70
CA LEU A 301 24.63 -11.00 -13.35
C LEU A 301 24.52 -12.47 -12.98
N LEU A 302 25.50 -13.01 -12.25
CA LEU A 302 25.53 -14.41 -11.86
C LEU A 302 25.53 -14.56 -10.34
N MET A 303 24.49 -15.22 -9.81
CA MET A 303 24.38 -15.58 -8.41
C MET A 303 25.09 -16.92 -8.15
N LYS A 304 26.41 -16.87 -7.91
CA LYS A 304 27.25 -18.06 -7.78
C LYS A 304 26.91 -18.96 -6.58
N GLN A 305 26.32 -18.39 -5.52
CA GLN A 305 26.04 -19.10 -4.26
C GLN A 305 24.81 -20.01 -4.34
N HIS A 306 23.92 -19.79 -5.31
CA HIS A 306 22.69 -20.56 -5.48
C HIS A 306 22.65 -21.14 -6.89
N SER A 307 22.54 -22.47 -6.99
CA SER A 307 22.49 -23.18 -8.28
C SER A 307 21.17 -22.93 -9.05
N THR A 308 20.10 -22.56 -8.36
CA THR A 308 18.80 -22.22 -8.92
C THR A 308 18.15 -21.12 -8.09
N TRP A 309 17.25 -20.34 -8.69
CA TRP A 309 16.30 -19.49 -8.01
C TRP A 309 15.11 -20.28 -7.40
N GLY A 310 15.08 -21.61 -7.57
CA GLY A 310 14.01 -22.51 -7.12
C GLY A 310 12.91 -22.72 -8.18
N SER A 311 12.07 -23.74 -8.01
CA SER A 311 10.93 -24.01 -8.89
C SER A 311 9.71 -24.32 -8.04
N GLY A 312 8.54 -23.84 -8.44
CA GLY A 312 7.29 -24.10 -7.75
C GLY A 312 6.10 -23.57 -8.54
N ASP A 313 4.92 -23.94 -8.06
CA ASP A 313 3.65 -23.57 -8.67
C ASP A 313 3.23 -22.15 -8.29
N GLU A 314 3.54 -21.72 -7.06
CA GLU A 314 3.40 -20.34 -6.62
C GLU A 314 4.77 -19.68 -6.43
N VAL A 315 5.06 -18.69 -7.26
CA VAL A 315 6.33 -17.96 -7.28
C VAL A 315 6.05 -16.48 -7.14
N ARG A 316 6.72 -15.81 -6.19
CA ARG A 316 6.70 -14.35 -6.04
C ARG A 316 8.12 -13.80 -6.11
N VAL A 317 8.34 -12.76 -6.90
CA VAL A 317 9.59 -12.00 -6.97
C VAL A 317 9.30 -10.56 -6.59
N VAL A 318 10.10 -10.00 -5.69
CA VAL A 318 10.02 -8.61 -5.24
C VAL A 318 11.39 -7.95 -5.40
N VAL A 319 11.38 -6.70 -5.84
CA VAL A 319 12.55 -5.83 -5.90
C VAL A 319 12.42 -4.77 -4.81
N LEU A 320 13.46 -4.64 -3.99
CA LEU A 320 13.54 -3.73 -2.85
C LEU A 320 14.65 -2.71 -3.10
N ASN A 321 14.42 -1.46 -2.70
CA ASN A 321 15.41 -0.40 -2.79
C ASN A 321 16.60 -0.61 -1.82
N ALA A 322 17.60 0.28 -1.88
CA ALA A 322 18.81 0.20 -1.05
C ALA A 322 18.58 0.34 0.47
N ASN A 323 17.42 0.86 0.89
CA ASN A 323 17.08 1.11 2.28
C ASN A 323 16.41 -0.09 2.95
N GLY A 324 16.20 -1.19 2.22
CA GLY A 324 16.01 -2.52 2.78
C GLY A 324 14.66 -2.85 3.41
N GLU A 325 13.79 -1.91 3.80
CA GLU A 325 12.62 -2.30 4.62
C GLU A 325 11.26 -1.63 4.32
N GLU A 326 11.11 -0.58 3.51
CA GLU A 326 9.78 0.08 3.45
C GLU A 326 9.10 0.33 2.10
N GLN A 327 9.70 0.09 0.93
CA GLN A 327 8.94 0.15 -0.32
C GLN A 327 9.40 -0.87 -1.36
N GLU A 328 8.49 -1.77 -1.73
CA GLU A 328 8.61 -2.61 -2.93
C GLU A 328 8.60 -1.70 -4.15
N VAL A 329 9.67 -1.73 -4.95
CA VAL A 329 9.74 -0.93 -6.19
C VAL A 329 9.16 -1.67 -7.38
N ALA A 330 9.18 -3.01 -7.34
CA ALA A 330 8.51 -3.88 -8.29
C ALA A 330 8.19 -5.23 -7.68
N MET A 331 7.10 -5.85 -8.12
CA MET A 331 6.78 -7.24 -7.81
C MET A 331 6.21 -7.97 -9.02
N ARG A 332 6.40 -9.29 -9.04
CA ARG A 332 5.69 -10.19 -9.95
C ARG A 332 5.43 -11.54 -9.30
N GLN A 333 4.20 -12.01 -9.40
CA GLN A 333 3.72 -13.29 -8.88
C GLN A 333 3.18 -14.14 -10.02
N ILE A 334 3.50 -15.44 -10.01
CA ILE A 334 3.03 -16.44 -10.96
C ILE A 334 2.44 -17.58 -10.14
N LEU A 335 1.18 -17.95 -10.43
CA LEU A 335 0.49 -19.09 -9.84
C LEU A 335 0.09 -20.06 -10.96
N ARG A 336 0.56 -21.31 -10.87
CA ARG A 336 0.17 -22.41 -11.75
C ARG A 336 -0.77 -23.33 -11.00
N ARG A 337 -1.97 -23.56 -11.54
CA ARG A 337 -2.89 -24.58 -11.04
C ARG A 337 -2.98 -25.68 -12.08
N GLN A 338 -2.76 -26.92 -11.65
CA GLN A 338 -3.08 -28.08 -12.49
C GLN A 338 -4.55 -28.39 -12.30
N GLY A 339 -5.37 -28.23 -13.34
CA GLY A 339 -6.75 -28.69 -13.33
C GLY A 339 -6.78 -30.20 -13.27
N ALA A 340 -7.36 -30.75 -12.20
CA ALA A 340 -7.84 -32.12 -12.21
C ALA A 340 -8.97 -32.21 -13.24
N ALA A 341 -8.95 -33.24 -14.07
CA ALA A 341 -10.02 -33.46 -15.02
C ALA A 341 -11.31 -33.78 -14.26
N GLY A 342 -12.31 -32.91 -14.44
CA GLY A 342 -13.68 -33.14 -13.99
C GLY A 342 -14.00 -32.46 -12.67
N GLU A 343 -14.43 -31.21 -12.74
CA GLU A 343 -15.56 -30.65 -11.99
C GLU A 343 -15.80 -29.25 -12.58
N ASP A 344 -16.92 -29.13 -13.30
CA ASP A 344 -17.52 -27.84 -13.66
C ASP A 344 -17.91 -27.16 -12.35
N ASP A 345 -17.01 -26.38 -11.76
CA ASP A 345 -17.34 -25.44 -10.69
C ASP A 345 -17.19 -24.01 -11.23
N ASP A 346 -18.31 -23.53 -11.76
CA ASP A 346 -18.67 -22.12 -11.79
C ASP A 346 -18.74 -21.61 -10.33
N GLU A 347 -17.60 -21.25 -9.74
CA GLU A 347 -17.57 -20.46 -8.52
C GLU A 347 -16.81 -19.15 -8.75
N ASP A 348 -17.59 -18.13 -9.10
CA ASP A 348 -17.26 -16.73 -8.88
C ASP A 348 -17.06 -16.50 -7.35
N GLU A 349 -15.86 -16.72 -6.84
CA GLU A 349 -15.46 -16.19 -5.52
C GLU A 349 -14.80 -14.82 -5.69
N ASP A 350 -15.62 -13.77 -5.56
CA ASP A 350 -15.22 -12.42 -5.21
C ASP A 350 -14.49 -12.43 -3.86
N VAL A 351 -13.16 -12.54 -3.87
CA VAL A 351 -12.34 -12.26 -2.68
C VAL A 351 -12.19 -10.74 -2.54
N VAL A 352 -13.23 -10.12 -1.99
CA VAL A 352 -13.18 -8.77 -1.44
C VAL A 352 -12.54 -8.89 -0.05
N GLU A 353 -11.22 -8.80 0.02
CA GLU A 353 -10.52 -8.75 1.31
C GLU A 353 -10.75 -7.37 1.94
N ALA A 354 -11.89 -7.22 2.60
CA ALA A 354 -12.22 -6.10 3.46
C ALA A 354 -11.37 -6.20 4.75
N ASN A 355 -10.22 -5.55 4.76
CA ASN A 355 -9.50 -5.26 5.99
C ASN A 355 -9.76 -3.81 6.40
N GLU A 356 -10.87 -3.58 7.09
CA GLU A 356 -10.99 -2.45 8.02
C GLU A 356 -12.08 -2.69 9.07
N ALA A 357 -11.78 -2.25 10.30
CA ALA A 357 -12.65 -2.11 11.47
C ALA A 357 -12.83 -3.31 12.42
N LEU A 358 -11.83 -3.53 13.29
CA LEU A 358 -12.06 -3.99 14.66
C LEU A 358 -11.61 -2.93 15.66
N PHE A 359 -12.28 -1.79 15.67
CA PHE A 359 -12.30 -0.87 16.81
C PHE A 359 -13.64 -0.16 16.80
N HIS A 360 -14.51 -0.50 17.74
CA HIS A 360 -15.27 0.46 18.55
C HIS A 360 -15.92 -0.30 19.71
N GLN A 361 -15.63 0.14 20.93
CA GLN A 361 -16.61 0.51 21.96
C GLN A 361 -16.10 0.14 23.36
N GLN A 362 -15.34 1.06 23.97
CA GLN A 362 -15.29 1.15 25.42
C GLN A 362 -15.58 2.60 25.82
N VAL A 363 -16.86 2.96 25.74
CA VAL A 363 -17.37 4.15 26.41
C VAL A 363 -17.54 3.78 27.88
N SER A 364 -16.72 4.39 28.73
CA SER A 364 -16.86 4.37 30.18
C SER A 364 -18.26 4.79 30.61
N ARG A 365 -19.00 3.89 31.24
CA ARG A 365 -20.08 4.27 32.17
C ARG A 365 -19.46 4.46 33.55
N ARG A 366 -19.36 5.73 33.97
CA ARG A 366 -19.17 6.14 35.36
C ARG A 366 -20.29 5.56 36.21
N ASN A 367 -19.93 4.84 37.29
CA ASN A 367 -20.79 4.69 38.45
C ASN A 367 -19.95 5.07 39.69
N SER A 368 -20.57 5.88 40.54
CA SER A 368 -19.98 6.65 41.65
C SER A 368 -19.39 5.80 42.80
N PRO A 369 -18.53 6.40 43.65
CA PRO A 369 -17.71 5.67 44.61
C PRO A 369 -18.44 5.30 45.90
N ASN A 370 -18.07 4.15 46.44
CA ASN A 370 -18.47 3.66 47.76
C ASN A 370 -17.90 4.54 48.89
N SER A 371 -18.77 4.70 49.89
CA SER A 371 -18.51 5.13 51.25
C SER A 371 -17.36 4.38 51.93
N CYS A 372 -16.54 5.09 52.72
CA CYS A 372 -16.01 4.56 53.97
C CYS A 372 -15.79 5.68 54.99
N SER A 373 -16.09 5.32 56.23
CA SER A 373 -16.19 6.04 57.50
C SER A 373 -14.96 6.82 57.95
N ILE A 374 -15.18 7.90 58.71
CA ILE A 374 -14.46 8.19 59.96
C ILE A 374 -15.44 8.79 60.99
N GLN A 375 -15.24 8.35 62.23
CA GLN A 375 -15.83 8.76 63.49
C GLN A 375 -15.07 9.98 64.07
#